data_AF-A0A6M3L3Y5-F1
#
_entry.id   AF-A0A6M3L3Y5-F1
#
_cell.length_a   1.000
_cell.length_b   1.000
_cell.length_c   1.000
_cell.angle_alpha   90.00
_cell.angle_beta   90.00
_cell.angle_gamma   90.00
#
_symmetry.space_group_name_H-M   'P 1'
#
loop_
_entity.id
_entity.type
_entity.pdbx_description
1 polymer ?
#
loop_
_entity_poly.entity_id
_entity_poly.type
_entity_poly.pdbx_seq_one_letter_code
_entity_poly.pdbx_strand_id
1 'polypeptide(L)'
;DNYILILHEEIPGIAFGDSGYRSKRKDISISKLKEWNVVLNGHIHKPQQIHNIYCIGSVIPVDWGESSDQKRFIHYQNGSIISIELPHQKYIRLEGDLENAKQIIGNDTINYYRIKTTLDKINDDIFKRFNVSYDLIKEEQQKVRIKKDLTILDEAILYSKENNKDLNEDQLIHVAKDLVR
;
A
#
# COMPACT_ATOMS: atom_id res chain seq x y z
N ASP A 1 22.76 -38.04 2.30
CA ASP A 1 23.20 -36.63 2.31
C ASP A 1 22.00 -35.70 2.32
N ASN A 2 22.07 -34.64 3.12
CA ASN A 2 21.08 -33.56 3.11
C ASN A 2 21.60 -32.41 2.25
N TYR A 3 21.01 -32.22 1.08
CA TYR A 3 21.37 -31.16 0.14
C TYR A 3 20.54 -29.91 0.40
N ILE A 4 21.23 -28.80 0.65
CA ILE A 4 20.62 -27.49 0.88
C ILE A 4 20.98 -26.60 -0.31
N LEU A 5 19.97 -26.00 -0.93
CA LEU A 5 20.15 -24.96 -1.93
C LEU A 5 19.97 -23.59 -1.29
N ILE A 6 20.90 -22.68 -1.52
CA ILE A 6 20.79 -21.27 -1.15
C ILE A 6 20.71 -20.47 -2.46
N LEU A 7 19.72 -19.60 -2.59
CA LEU A 7 19.52 -18.77 -3.77
C LEU A 7 18.96 -17.39 -3.44
N HIS A 8 18.99 -16.51 -4.44
CA HIS A 8 18.44 -15.16 -4.36
C HIS A 8 17.71 -14.85 -5.66
N GLU A 9 16.47 -15.32 -5.78
CA GLU A 9 15.70 -15.19 -7.02
C GLU A 9 14.21 -14.99 -6.81
N GLU A 10 13.55 -14.46 -7.83
CA GLU A 10 12.10 -14.48 -7.95
C GLU A 10 11.62 -15.91 -8.24
N ILE A 11 10.85 -16.49 -7.31
CA ILE A 11 10.27 -17.81 -7.51
C ILE A 11 8.79 -17.63 -7.92
N PRO A 12 8.40 -18.14 -9.11
CA PRO A 12 7.03 -17.99 -9.59
C PRO A 12 6.03 -18.58 -8.62
N GLY A 13 4.90 -17.90 -8.41
CA GLY A 13 3.89 -18.38 -7.46
C GLY A 13 4.22 -18.13 -6.00
N ILE A 14 5.33 -17.47 -5.63
CA ILE A 14 5.56 -16.93 -4.28
C ILE A 14 5.09 -15.46 -4.22
N ALA A 15 4.49 -15.04 -3.11
CA ALA A 15 4.03 -13.66 -2.93
C ALA A 15 5.17 -12.74 -2.49
N PHE A 16 5.28 -11.55 -3.06
CA PHE A 16 6.35 -10.61 -2.72
C PHE A 16 6.10 -9.84 -1.41
N GLY A 17 4.84 -9.66 -1.02
CA GLY A 17 4.43 -8.87 0.14
C GLY A 17 2.95 -9.04 0.45
N ASP A 18 2.38 -8.14 1.25
CA ASP A 18 0.98 -8.22 1.70
C ASP A 18 -0.06 -7.98 0.60
N SER A 19 0.33 -7.36 -0.51
CA SER A 19 -0.53 -7.21 -1.69
C SER A 19 -0.91 -8.55 -2.34
N GLY A 20 -0.20 -9.63 -1.99
CA GLY A 20 -0.37 -10.93 -2.63
C GLY A 20 0.13 -10.98 -4.07
N TYR A 21 0.83 -9.93 -4.54
CA TYR A 21 1.44 -9.93 -5.87
C TYR A 21 2.46 -11.06 -6.01
N ARG A 22 2.39 -11.81 -7.11
CA ARG A 22 3.26 -12.96 -7.41
C ARG A 22 3.94 -12.75 -8.75
N SER A 23 5.23 -13.08 -8.84
CA SER A 23 5.95 -13.02 -10.13
C SER A 23 5.31 -13.97 -11.14
N LYS A 24 5.19 -13.48 -12.38
CA LYS A 24 4.78 -14.28 -13.55
C LYS A 24 5.99 -14.79 -14.35
N ARG A 25 7.22 -14.51 -13.91
CA ARG A 25 8.42 -15.07 -14.54
C ARG A 25 8.34 -16.60 -14.56
N LYS A 26 9.06 -17.23 -15.48
CA LYS A 26 9.07 -18.70 -15.62
C LYS A 26 10.49 -19.26 -15.59
N ASP A 27 11.44 -18.44 -15.18
CA ASP A 27 12.88 -18.72 -15.26
C ASP A 27 13.26 -19.86 -14.30
N ILE A 28 12.52 -20.00 -13.19
CA ILE A 28 12.71 -21.04 -12.19
C ILE A 28 11.45 -21.89 -12.07
N SER A 29 11.62 -23.20 -12.22
CA SER A 29 10.54 -24.16 -11.96
C SER A 29 10.56 -24.61 -10.50
N ILE A 30 9.43 -24.45 -9.80
CA ILE A 30 9.22 -25.02 -8.46
C ILE A 30 9.49 -26.53 -8.46
N SER A 31 9.18 -27.24 -9.55
CA SER A 31 9.40 -28.69 -9.61
C SER A 31 10.87 -29.08 -9.43
N LYS A 32 11.79 -28.30 -10.00
CA LYS A 32 13.23 -28.52 -9.87
C LYS A 32 13.73 -28.20 -8.47
N LEU A 33 13.14 -27.18 -7.84
CA LEU A 33 13.47 -26.82 -6.46
C LEU A 33 13.07 -27.90 -5.45
N LYS A 34 12.05 -28.72 -5.76
CA LYS A 34 11.63 -29.85 -4.91
C LYS A 34 12.62 -31.02 -4.86
N GLU A 35 13.60 -31.07 -5.75
CA GLU A 35 14.63 -32.12 -5.76
C GLU A 35 15.64 -31.94 -4.61
N TRP A 36 15.66 -30.76 -3.99
CA TRP A 36 16.51 -30.44 -2.84
C TRP A 36 15.81 -30.77 -1.53
N ASN A 37 16.57 -31.11 -0.47
CA ASN A 37 15.96 -31.33 0.84
C ASN A 37 15.42 -30.02 1.42
N VAL A 38 16.18 -28.93 1.25
CA VAL A 38 15.81 -27.57 1.70
C VAL A 38 16.27 -26.56 0.66
N VAL A 39 15.44 -25.56 0.42
CA VAL A 39 15.75 -24.40 -0.39
C VAL A 39 15.58 -23.13 0.44
N LEU A 40 16.64 -22.35 0.60
CA LEU A 40 16.64 -21.06 1.31
C LEU A 40 16.74 -19.93 0.29
N ASN A 41 15.71 -19.07 0.22
CA ASN A 41 15.65 -17.94 -0.72
C ASN A 41 15.70 -16.58 0.01
N GLY A 42 16.59 -15.70 -0.43
CA GLY A 42 16.80 -14.36 0.15
C GLY A 42 16.14 -13.19 -0.59
N HIS A 43 15.62 -13.37 -1.80
CA HIS A 43 15.12 -12.27 -2.64
C HIS A 43 13.77 -11.70 -2.19
N ILE A 44 12.92 -12.55 -1.65
CA ILE A 44 11.55 -12.19 -1.28
C ILE A 44 11.54 -11.78 0.20
N HIS A 45 11.19 -10.52 0.46
CA HIS A 45 11.25 -9.94 1.81
C HIS A 45 10.15 -10.44 2.74
N LYS A 46 9.04 -10.96 2.19
CA LYS A 46 7.97 -11.59 2.96
C LYS A 46 8.39 -13.00 3.43
N PRO A 47 8.51 -13.22 4.75
CA PRO A 47 8.79 -14.54 5.29
C PRO A 47 7.64 -15.50 5.00
N GLN A 48 7.93 -16.57 4.27
CA GLN A 48 6.93 -17.59 3.95
C GLN A 48 7.60 -18.91 3.58
N GLN A 49 6.79 -19.96 3.50
CA GLN A 49 7.24 -21.28 3.10
C GLN A 49 6.26 -21.86 2.07
N ILE A 50 6.82 -22.41 0.98
CA ILE A 50 6.07 -23.23 0.03
C ILE A 50 6.84 -24.53 -0.16
N HIS A 51 6.26 -25.64 0.30
CA HIS A 51 6.93 -26.95 0.30
C HIS A 51 8.27 -26.91 1.06
N ASN A 52 9.37 -27.27 0.40
CA ASN A 52 10.75 -27.24 0.92
C ASN A 52 11.45 -25.89 0.70
N ILE A 53 10.73 -24.88 0.17
CA ILE A 53 11.27 -23.57 -0.15
C ILE A 53 10.89 -22.57 0.94
N TYR A 54 11.91 -22.02 1.58
CA TYR A 54 11.80 -21.05 2.66
C TYR A 54 12.29 -19.71 2.15
N CYS A 55 11.36 -18.76 1.98
CA CYS A 55 11.75 -17.36 1.85
C CYS A 55 12.04 -16.86 3.26
N ILE A 56 13.30 -16.52 3.49
CA ILE A 56 13.76 -16.08 4.81
C ILE A 56 13.05 -14.78 5.18
N GLY A 57 12.93 -13.89 4.19
CA GLY A 57 12.45 -12.53 4.36
C GLY A 57 13.57 -11.56 4.71
N SER A 58 13.20 -10.30 4.88
CA SER A 58 14.07 -9.26 5.42
C SER A 58 14.19 -9.38 6.94
N VAL A 59 15.31 -8.93 7.50
CA VAL A 59 15.52 -8.89 8.97
C VAL A 59 14.86 -7.67 9.63
N ILE A 60 14.53 -6.65 8.82
CA ILE A 60 13.81 -5.44 9.20
C ILE A 60 12.81 -5.10 8.09
N PRO A 61 11.68 -4.42 8.38
CA PRO A 61 10.79 -3.95 7.32
C PRO A 61 11.51 -2.98 6.39
N VAL A 62 11.43 -3.24 5.08
CA VAL A 62 12.04 -2.37 4.06
C VAL A 62 11.02 -1.35 3.53
N ASP A 63 9.75 -1.73 3.45
CA ASP A 63 8.67 -0.86 3.01
C ASP A 63 7.33 -1.11 3.74
N TRP A 64 6.34 -0.28 3.44
CA TRP A 64 5.00 -0.34 4.04
C TRP A 64 4.18 -1.58 3.65
N GLY A 65 4.58 -2.29 2.59
CA GLY A 65 4.00 -3.57 2.18
C GLY A 65 4.43 -4.76 3.05
N GLU A 66 5.38 -4.53 3.96
CA GLU A 66 5.86 -5.50 4.96
C GLU A 66 5.32 -5.21 6.38
N SER A 67 4.36 -4.28 6.50
CA SER A 67 3.88 -3.77 7.81
C SER A 67 3.31 -4.83 8.75
N SER A 68 2.78 -5.93 8.21
CA SER A 68 2.22 -7.04 8.98
C SER A 68 3.16 -8.24 9.12
N ASP A 69 4.33 -8.21 8.48
CA ASP A 69 5.25 -9.34 8.45
C ASP A 69 6.09 -9.40 9.74
N GLN A 70 6.15 -10.59 10.35
CA GLN A 70 7.08 -10.89 11.44
C GLN A 70 8.48 -11.11 10.88
N LYS A 71 9.46 -10.32 11.32
CA LYS A 71 10.85 -10.50 10.88
C LYS A 71 11.50 -11.67 11.60
N ARG A 72 12.39 -12.37 10.91
CA ARG A 72 13.02 -13.59 11.42
C ARG A 72 14.40 -13.83 10.83
N PHE A 73 15.13 -14.74 11.44
CA PHE A 73 16.20 -15.48 10.78
C PHE A 73 15.93 -16.99 10.86
N ILE A 74 16.64 -17.74 10.02
CA ILE A 74 16.55 -19.20 9.99
C ILE A 74 17.81 -19.80 10.62
N HIS A 75 17.61 -20.67 11.60
CA HIS A 75 18.65 -21.56 12.09
C HIS A 75 18.40 -22.97 11.54
N TYR A 76 19.35 -23.47 10.74
CA TYR A 76 19.32 -24.85 10.24
C TYR A 76 20.22 -25.73 11.10
N GLN A 77 19.66 -26.79 11.67
CA GLN A 77 20.40 -27.73 12.51
C GLN A 77 19.90 -29.16 12.26
N ASN A 78 20.80 -30.07 11.87
CA ASN A 78 20.53 -31.50 11.71
C ASN A 78 19.29 -31.83 10.86
N GLY A 79 19.07 -31.11 9.75
CA GLY A 79 17.89 -31.32 8.89
C GLY A 79 16.64 -30.55 9.32
N SER A 80 16.65 -29.91 10.49
CA SER A 80 15.54 -29.12 11.00
C SER A 80 15.75 -27.63 10.72
N ILE A 81 14.64 -26.95 10.39
CA ILE A 81 14.57 -25.50 10.25
C ILE A 81 13.88 -24.92 11.48
N ILE A 82 14.58 -24.03 12.17
CA ILE A 82 14.04 -23.27 13.28
C ILE A 82 13.92 -21.82 12.83
N SER A 83 12.70 -21.31 12.85
CA SER A 83 12.38 -19.91 12.54
C SER A 83 12.45 -19.11 13.83
N ILE A 84 13.40 -18.19 13.93
CA ILE A 84 13.60 -17.38 15.13
C ILE A 84 13.13 -15.96 14.83
N GLU A 85 12.06 -15.54 15.50
CA GLU A 85 11.51 -14.19 15.40
C GLU A 85 12.52 -13.16 15.93
N LEU A 86 12.61 -12.04 15.23
CA LEU A 86 13.49 -10.94 15.59
C LEU A 86 12.67 -9.76 16.12
N PRO A 87 13.10 -9.09 17.19
CA PRO A 87 12.55 -7.79 17.51
C PRO A 87 12.88 -6.81 16.38
N HIS A 88 11.89 -6.08 15.89
CA HIS A 88 12.06 -5.12 14.80
C HIS A 88 11.12 -3.92 14.96
N GLN A 89 11.47 -2.79 14.33
CA GLN A 89 10.56 -1.66 14.20
C GLN A 89 9.29 -2.06 13.44
N LYS A 90 8.14 -1.52 13.83
CA LYS A 90 6.85 -1.75 13.17
C LYS A 90 6.46 -0.55 12.33
N TYR A 91 5.79 -0.83 11.22
CA TYR A 91 5.21 0.17 10.34
C TYR A 91 3.71 0.18 10.62
N ILE A 92 3.21 1.21 11.30
CA ILE A 92 1.86 1.25 11.86
C ILE A 92 1.03 2.28 11.10
N ARG A 93 -0.11 1.85 10.56
CA ARG A 93 -1.10 2.75 9.98
C ARG A 93 -2.13 3.10 11.05
N LEU A 94 -2.31 4.39 11.29
CA LEU A 94 -3.27 4.90 12.25
C LEU A 94 -4.47 5.48 11.48
N GLU A 95 -5.63 4.88 11.78
CA GLU A 95 -6.93 5.34 11.31
C GLU A 95 -7.56 6.20 12.42
N GLY A 96 -8.15 7.34 12.06
CA GLY A 96 -8.89 8.19 13.00
C GLY A 96 -8.33 9.60 13.15
N ASP A 97 -8.76 10.29 14.21
CA ASP A 97 -8.39 11.68 14.46
C ASP A 97 -6.92 11.83 14.89
N LEU A 98 -6.33 12.98 14.53
CA LEU A 98 -4.92 13.30 14.74
C LEU A 98 -4.53 13.30 16.22
N GLU A 99 -5.42 13.74 17.12
CA GLU A 99 -5.14 13.77 18.55
C GLU A 99 -5.01 12.36 19.14
N ASN A 100 -5.85 11.42 18.70
CA ASN A 100 -5.71 10.02 19.07
C ASN A 100 -4.38 9.44 18.54
N ALA A 101 -4.00 9.78 17.31
CA ALA A 101 -2.72 9.35 16.75
C ALA A 101 -1.52 9.88 17.56
N LYS A 102 -1.55 11.14 17.99
CA LYS A 102 -0.51 11.71 18.87
C LYS A 102 -0.40 10.98 20.19
N GLN A 103 -1.52 10.57 20.80
CA GLN A 103 -1.52 9.79 22.04
C GLN A 103 -0.90 8.41 21.86
N ILE A 104 -1.24 7.72 20.76
CA ILE A 104 -0.68 6.40 20.43
C ILE A 104 0.82 6.49 20.16
N ILE A 105 1.26 7.51 19.43
CA ILE A 105 2.67 7.71 19.10
C ILE A 105 3.46 8.11 20.34
N GLY A 106 2.92 9.03 21.15
CA GLY A 106 3.58 9.51 22.38
C GLY A 106 5.03 9.93 22.13
N ASN A 107 5.96 9.19 22.77
CA ASN A 107 7.41 9.36 22.65
C ASN A 107 8.09 8.19 21.91
N ASP A 108 7.34 7.38 21.16
CA ASP A 108 7.90 6.28 20.37
C ASP A 108 8.80 6.83 19.25
N THR A 109 10.05 6.40 19.29
CA THR A 109 11.11 6.74 18.32
C THR A 109 11.60 5.51 17.55
N ILE A 110 11.02 4.34 17.80
CA ILE A 110 11.41 3.06 17.20
C ILE A 110 10.49 2.74 16.02
N ASN A 111 9.17 2.89 16.20
CA ASN A 111 8.19 2.53 15.18
C ASN A 111 7.97 3.65 14.18
N TYR A 112 7.57 3.29 12.96
CA TYR A 112 7.19 4.21 11.89
C TYR A 112 5.68 4.29 11.78
N TYR A 113 5.15 5.50 11.65
CA TYR A 113 3.72 5.77 11.64
C TYR A 113 3.29 6.43 10.35
N ARG A 114 2.09 6.06 9.91
CA ARG A 114 1.39 6.70 8.81
C ARG A 114 -0.02 7.02 9.25
N ILE A 115 -0.32 8.32 9.36
CA ILE A 115 -1.59 8.82 9.88
C ILE A 115 -2.45 9.25 8.71
N LYS A 116 -3.69 8.78 8.63
CA LYS A 116 -4.64 9.37 7.68
C LYS A 116 -5.09 10.74 8.18
N THR A 117 -4.98 11.78 7.35
CA THR A 117 -5.27 13.16 7.76
C THR A 117 -5.84 14.00 6.62
N THR A 118 -6.34 15.19 6.93
CA THR A 118 -6.86 16.18 5.98
C THR A 118 -5.82 17.26 5.66
N LEU A 119 -6.04 18.03 4.59
CA LEU A 119 -5.06 19.01 4.09
C LEU A 119 -4.77 20.13 5.11
N ASP A 120 -5.77 20.57 5.87
CA ASP A 120 -5.64 21.60 6.91
C ASP A 120 -4.76 21.15 8.09
N LYS A 121 -4.61 19.83 8.29
CA LYS A 121 -3.89 19.24 9.42
C LYS A 121 -2.44 18.82 9.10
N ILE A 122 -1.99 18.87 7.83
CA ILE A 122 -0.65 18.37 7.46
C ILE A 122 0.51 19.17 8.05
N ASN A 123 0.26 20.43 8.44
CA ASN A 123 1.28 21.31 9.00
C ASN A 123 1.49 21.11 10.51
N ASP A 124 0.82 20.14 11.13
CA ASP A 124 0.99 19.80 12.53
C ASP A 124 2.42 19.33 12.84
N ASP A 125 2.94 19.71 14.01
CA ASP A 125 4.29 19.41 14.45
C ASP A 125 4.59 17.90 14.50
N ILE A 126 3.57 17.04 14.66
CA ILE A 126 3.76 15.59 14.66
C ILE A 126 4.38 15.09 13.35
N PHE A 127 4.09 15.75 12.22
CA PHE A 127 4.63 15.39 10.89
C PHE A 127 6.06 15.89 10.64
N LYS A 128 6.63 16.68 11.57
CA LYS A 128 8.05 17.04 11.53
C LYS A 128 8.95 15.93 12.07
N ARG A 129 8.38 14.91 12.71
CA ARG A 129 9.13 13.77 13.24
C ARG A 129 9.56 12.84 12.11
N PHE A 130 10.80 12.36 12.16
CA PHE A 130 11.38 11.51 11.12
C PHE A 130 10.62 10.18 10.90
N ASN A 131 9.93 9.69 11.95
CA ASN A 131 9.21 8.42 11.94
C ASN A 131 7.70 8.58 11.73
N VAL A 132 7.20 9.76 11.36
CA VAL A 132 5.77 9.99 11.13
C VAL A 132 5.55 10.54 9.73
N SER A 133 4.64 9.90 9.00
CA SER A 133 4.19 10.29 7.66
C SER A 133 2.67 10.39 7.63
N TYR A 134 2.10 10.94 6.55
CA TYR A 134 0.65 11.03 6.39
C TYR A 134 0.16 10.42 5.07
N ASP A 135 -1.07 9.91 5.12
CA ASP A 135 -1.89 9.65 3.95
C ASP A 135 -3.00 10.72 3.90
N LEU A 136 -3.06 11.51 2.84
CA LEU A 136 -4.14 12.49 2.67
C LEU A 136 -5.45 11.79 2.36
N ILE A 137 -6.45 11.97 3.22
CA ILE A 137 -7.83 11.66 2.93
C ILE A 137 -8.31 12.76 1.98
N LYS A 138 -8.56 12.41 0.71
CA LYS A 138 -9.42 13.23 -0.12
C LYS A 138 -10.79 13.17 0.52
N GLU A 139 -11.20 14.23 1.20
CA GLU A 139 -12.62 14.43 1.42
C GLU A 139 -13.26 14.34 0.04
N GLU A 140 -14.22 13.43 -0.14
CA GLU A 140 -15.15 13.57 -1.24
C GLU A 140 -15.82 14.94 -1.06
N GLN A 141 -15.25 15.96 -1.68
CA GLN A 141 -16.06 17.06 -2.19
C GLN A 141 -16.90 16.53 -3.36
N GLN A 142 -17.68 15.48 -3.10
CA GLN A 142 -18.92 15.24 -3.81
C GLN A 142 -20.01 16.04 -3.08
N LYS A 143 -19.79 17.35 -2.97
CA LYS A 143 -20.87 18.30 -2.73
C LYS A 143 -20.80 19.38 -3.80
N VAL A 144 -21.90 19.40 -4.55
CA VAL A 144 -22.31 20.33 -5.60
C VAL A 144 -21.80 20.01 -7.00
N ARG A 145 -22.37 18.96 -7.64
CA ARG A 145 -22.82 19.11 -9.03
C ARG A 145 -23.85 18.15 -9.59
N ILE A 146 -24.60 17.44 -8.76
CA ILE A 146 -25.89 16.91 -9.21
C ILE A 146 -26.89 17.21 -8.11
N LYS A 147 -27.49 18.41 -8.17
CA LYS A 147 -28.78 18.63 -7.52
C LYS A 147 -29.70 17.57 -8.11
N LYS A 148 -30.34 16.77 -7.25
CA LYS A 148 -31.10 15.57 -7.60
C LYS A 148 -32.31 15.82 -8.53
N ASP A 149 -32.56 17.08 -8.88
CA ASP A 149 -33.67 17.58 -9.68
C ASP A 149 -33.24 18.43 -10.89
N LEU A 150 -31.95 18.42 -11.28
CA LEU A 150 -31.52 19.15 -12.47
C LEU A 150 -31.94 18.39 -13.74
N THR A 151 -32.60 19.11 -14.64
CA THR A 151 -32.88 18.62 -15.98
C THR A 151 -31.59 18.59 -16.79
N ILE A 152 -31.56 17.80 -17.86
CA ILE A 152 -30.42 17.74 -18.80
C ILE A 152 -30.05 19.15 -19.32
N LEU A 153 -31.05 20.04 -19.46
CA LEU A 153 -30.83 21.43 -19.84
C LEU A 153 -30.06 22.23 -18.78
N ASP A 154 -30.31 21.98 -17.50
CA ASP A 154 -29.61 22.68 -16.41
C ASP A 154 -28.13 22.28 -16.35
N GLU A 155 -27.82 21.01 -16.62
CA GLU A 155 -26.43 20.54 -16.73
C GLU A 155 -25.72 21.18 -17.93
N ALA A 156 -26.40 21.28 -19.08
CA ALA A 156 -25.85 21.92 -20.27
C ALA A 156 -25.61 23.43 -20.08
N ILE A 157 -26.45 24.12 -19.29
CA ILE A 157 -26.25 25.54 -18.92
C ILE A 157 -25.01 25.67 -18.02
N LEU A 158 -24.85 24.78 -17.03
CA LEU A 158 -23.67 24.74 -16.16
C LEU A 158 -22.38 24.52 -16.95
N TYR A 159 -22.38 23.54 -17.86
CA TYR A 159 -21.25 23.27 -18.75
C TYR A 159 -20.93 24.47 -19.65
N SER A 160 -21.96 25.13 -20.18
CA SER A 160 -21.79 26.33 -21.02
C SER A 160 -21.19 27.49 -20.24
N LYS A 161 -21.61 27.70 -18.98
CA LYS A 161 -21.07 28.75 -18.08
C LYS A 161 -19.58 28.56 -17.77
N GLU A 162 -19.11 27.33 -17.66
CA GLU A 162 -17.67 27.07 -17.41
C GLU A 162 -16.79 27.35 -18.62
N ASN A 163 -17.31 27.06 -19.82
CA ASN A 163 -16.54 27.11 -21.06
C ASN A 163 -16.73 28.43 -21.82
N ASN A 164 -17.75 29.23 -21.49
CA ASN A 164 -18.06 30.50 -22.18
C ASN A 164 -18.36 31.61 -21.17
N LYS A 165 -17.30 32.10 -20.50
CA LYS A 165 -17.41 33.08 -19.40
C LYS A 165 -17.89 34.48 -19.81
N ASP A 166 -17.87 34.78 -21.11
CA ASP A 166 -18.19 36.10 -21.65
C ASP A 166 -19.62 36.21 -22.18
N LEU A 167 -20.40 35.12 -22.15
CA LEU A 167 -21.77 35.09 -22.63
C LEU A 167 -22.76 35.47 -21.53
N ASN A 168 -23.84 36.17 -21.91
CA ASN A 168 -24.95 36.43 -21.01
C ASN A 168 -25.85 35.20 -20.85
N GLU A 169 -26.78 35.26 -19.89
CA GLU A 169 -27.59 34.10 -19.52
C GLU A 169 -28.47 33.57 -20.66
N ASP A 170 -29.07 34.45 -21.48
CA ASP A 170 -29.88 34.05 -22.62
C ASP A 170 -29.05 33.35 -23.71
N GLN A 171 -27.82 33.83 -23.95
CA GLN A 171 -26.87 33.22 -24.87
C GLN A 171 -26.41 31.84 -24.38
N LEU A 172 -26.16 31.70 -23.08
CA LEU A 172 -25.78 30.43 -22.45
C LEU A 172 -26.89 29.39 -22.54
N ILE A 173 -28.15 29.80 -22.34
CA ILE A 173 -29.31 28.90 -22.51
C ILE A 173 -29.43 28.44 -23.97
N HIS A 174 -29.13 29.31 -24.94
CA HIS A 174 -29.16 28.94 -26.35
C HIS A 174 -28.11 27.89 -26.69
N VAL A 175 -26.85 28.11 -26.30
CA VAL A 175 -25.75 27.16 -26.46
C VAL A 175 -26.05 25.82 -25.76
N ALA A 176 -26.61 25.89 -24.55
CA ALA A 176 -27.01 24.70 -23.81
C ALA A 176 -28.12 23.90 -24.51
N LYS A 177 -29.11 24.56 -25.13
CA LYS A 177 -30.16 23.88 -25.90
C LYS A 177 -29.61 23.18 -27.15
N ASP A 178 -28.62 23.77 -27.81
CA ASP A 178 -27.97 23.14 -28.96
C ASP A 178 -27.11 21.95 -28.57
N LEU A 179 -26.54 21.94 -27.36
CA LEU A 179 -25.80 20.78 -26.81
C LEU A 179 -26.69 19.59 -26.45
N VAL A 180 -27.98 19.83 -26.20
CA VAL A 180 -28.96 18.82 -25.74
C VAL A 180 -29.88 18.31 -26.86
N ARG A 181 -29.78 18.92 -28.06
CA ARG A 181 -30.47 18.47 -29.28
C ARG A 181 -29.75 17.31 -29.94
#